data_AF-A0A931KMV8-F1
#
_entry.id   AF-A0A931KMV8-F1
#
_cell.length_a   1.000
_cell.length_b   1.000
_cell.length_c   1.000
_cell.angle_alpha   90.00
_cell.angle_beta   90.00
_cell.angle_gamma   90.00
#
_symmetry.space_group_name_H-M   'P 1'
#
loop_
_entity.id
_entity.type
_entity.pdbx_description
1 polymer ?
#
loop_
_entity_poly.entity_id
_entity_poly.type
_entity_poly.pdbx_seq_one_letter_code
_entity_poly.pdbx_strand_id
1 'polypeptide(L)'
;MFHYKEHPYLDRAFMILDGETPVGEYTVLDLEEDLQLSARKLNNIVCLMNGNPDVVQLGEETQSQTYFYKKPLVEEGARAEVIFYERRTDVSKPNALLNIEGGLLE
;
A
#
# COMPACT_ATOMS: atom_id res chain seq x y z
N MET A 1 -9.00 -5.98 13.72
CA MET A 1 -8.74 -6.75 12.48
C MET A 1 -8.76 -5.79 11.33
N PHE A 2 -7.67 -5.73 10.59
CA PHE A 2 -7.49 -4.79 9.51
C PHE A 2 -8.25 -5.23 8.26
N HIS A 3 -8.89 -4.27 7.59
CA HIS A 3 -9.49 -4.45 6.27
C HIS A 3 -9.41 -3.13 5.50
N TYR A 4 -9.82 -3.15 4.22
CA TYR A 4 -9.84 -1.95 3.41
C TYR A 4 -11.14 -1.83 2.62
N LYS A 5 -11.44 -0.60 2.20
CA LYS A 5 -12.53 -0.28 1.26
C LYS A 5 -12.08 0.81 0.31
N GLU A 6 -12.82 1.01 -0.78
CA GLU A 6 -12.58 2.15 -1.68
C GLU A 6 -12.70 3.48 -0.92
N HIS A 7 -11.85 4.43 -1.27
CA HIS A 7 -11.87 5.74 -0.65
C HIS A 7 -13.09 6.53 -1.14
N PRO A 8 -13.93 7.10 -0.26
CA PRO A 8 -15.20 7.73 -0.66
C PRO A 8 -15.04 9.05 -1.42
N TYR A 9 -13.86 9.68 -1.37
CA TYR A 9 -13.63 11.02 -1.93
C TYR A 9 -12.45 11.11 -2.89
N LEU A 10 -11.59 10.10 -2.92
CA LEU A 10 -10.37 10.12 -3.71
C LEU A 10 -10.48 9.01 -4.72
N ASP A 11 -10.37 9.39 -5.99
CA ASP A 11 -10.31 8.42 -7.05
C ASP A 11 -9.00 7.63 -6.94
N ARG A 12 -9.04 6.35 -7.28
CA ARG A 12 -7.88 5.45 -7.24
C ARG A 12 -7.18 5.35 -5.88
N ALA A 13 -7.95 5.44 -4.79
CA ALA A 13 -7.45 5.27 -3.44
C ALA A 13 -8.32 4.32 -2.61
N PHE A 14 -7.72 3.75 -1.58
CA PHE A 14 -8.36 2.84 -0.63
C PHE A 14 -8.11 3.31 0.80
N MET A 15 -9.13 3.20 1.64
CA MET A 15 -9.04 3.47 3.06
C MET A 15 -8.77 2.18 3.82
N ILE A 16 -7.80 2.19 4.72
CA ILE A 16 -7.45 1.07 5.60
C ILE A 16 -8.09 1.32 6.97
N LEU A 17 -8.76 0.30 7.49
CA LEU A 17 -9.55 0.34 8.71
C LEU A 17 -9.07 -0.74 9.69
N ASP A 18 -9.06 -0.44 10.99
CA ASP A 18 -9.04 -1.44 12.07
C ASP A 18 -10.41 -1.49 12.74
N GLY A 19 -11.18 -2.54 12.46
CA GLY A 19 -12.62 -2.50 12.71
C GLY A 19 -13.25 -1.32 11.94
N GLU A 20 -13.96 -0.42 12.60
CA GLU A 20 -14.56 0.75 11.94
C GLU A 20 -13.65 2.00 11.95
N THR A 21 -12.48 1.92 12.58
CA THR A 21 -11.58 3.07 12.77
C THR A 21 -10.63 3.20 11.57
N PRO A 22 -10.57 4.36 10.89
CA PRO A 22 -9.60 4.59 9.83
C PRO A 22 -8.20 4.76 10.39
N VAL A 23 -7.29 3.87 9.96
CA VAL A 23 -5.89 3.83 10.41
C VAL A 23 -4.90 4.13 9.29
N GLY A 24 -5.38 4.22 8.03
CA GLY A 24 -4.52 4.50 6.90
C GLY A 24 -5.23 4.66 5.57
N GLU A 25 -4.43 4.90 4.55
CA GLU A 25 -4.84 5.13 3.16
C GLU A 25 -3.78 4.56 2.22
N TYR A 26 -4.22 3.96 1.11
CA TYR A 26 -3.39 3.54 0.00
C TYR A 26 -3.84 4.26 -1.27
N THR A 27 -2.99 5.12 -1.82
CA THR A 27 -3.29 5.95 -2.99
C THR A 27 -2.46 5.47 -4.18
N VAL A 28 -3.12 5.12 -5.28
CA VAL A 28 -2.46 4.67 -6.52
C VAL A 28 -2.03 5.90 -7.32
N LEU A 29 -0.73 6.05 -7.52
CA LEU A 29 -0.13 7.18 -8.25
C LEU A 29 0.06 6.87 -9.73
N ASP A 30 0.24 5.59 -10.10
CA ASP A 30 0.29 5.19 -11.51
C ASP A 30 -1.13 5.14 -12.10
N LEU A 31 -1.41 6.06 -13.04
CA LEU A 31 -2.69 6.14 -13.73
C LEU A 31 -2.87 5.00 -14.74
N GLU A 32 -1.78 4.36 -15.16
CA GLU A 32 -1.80 3.23 -16.10
C GLU A 32 -2.00 1.88 -15.37
N GLU A 33 -1.86 1.84 -14.04
CA GLU A 33 -2.04 0.60 -13.26
C GLU A 33 -3.52 0.18 -13.21
N ASP A 34 -3.78 -1.12 -13.34
CA ASP A 34 -5.11 -1.68 -13.09
C ASP A 34 -5.43 -1.59 -11.58
N LEU A 35 -6.54 -0.95 -11.22
CA LEU A 35 -6.97 -0.83 -9.82
C LEU A 35 -7.20 -2.18 -9.15
N GLN A 36 -7.57 -3.22 -9.90
CA GLN A 36 -7.70 -4.57 -9.35
C GLN A 36 -6.33 -5.14 -8.95
N LEU A 37 -5.27 -4.83 -9.69
CA LEU A 37 -3.91 -5.17 -9.31
C LEU A 37 -3.50 -4.40 -8.05
N SER A 38 -3.81 -3.11 -7.96
CA SER A 38 -3.55 -2.30 -6.76
C SER A 38 -4.28 -2.84 -5.53
N ALA A 39 -5.55 -3.25 -5.67
CA ALA A 39 -6.33 -3.86 -4.60
C ALA A 39 -5.73 -5.19 -4.11
N ARG A 40 -5.20 -6.02 -5.02
CA ARG A 40 -4.47 -7.25 -4.65
C ARG A 40 -3.16 -6.94 -3.91
N LYS A 41 -2.41 -5.92 -4.36
CA LYS A 41 -1.21 -5.44 -3.65
C LYS A 41 -1.55 -4.98 -2.23
N LEU A 42 -2.62 -4.20 -2.08
CA LEU A 42 -3.12 -3.75 -0.78
C LEU A 42 -3.61 -4.92 0.10
N ASN A 43 -4.27 -5.91 -0.48
CA ASN A 43 -4.70 -7.11 0.23
C ASN A 43 -3.50 -7.82 0.88
N ASN A 44 -2.40 -8.01 0.15
CA ASN A 44 -1.18 -8.57 0.73
C ASN A 44 -0.68 -7.78 1.95
N ILE A 45 -0.69 -6.43 1.87
CA ILE A 45 -0.28 -5.58 3.00
C ILE A 45 -1.21 -5.80 4.20
N VAL A 46 -2.53 -5.80 3.98
CA VAL A 46 -3.52 -6.01 5.05
C VAL A 46 -3.45 -7.42 5.63
N CYS A 47 -3.17 -8.45 4.83
CA CYS A 47 -2.90 -9.81 5.31
C CYS A 47 -1.70 -9.84 6.24
N LEU A 48 -0.58 -9.20 5.84
CA LEU A 48 0.61 -9.11 6.67
C LEU A 48 0.34 -8.35 7.98
N MET A 49 -0.40 -7.23 7.94
CA MET A 49 -0.81 -6.49 9.15
C MET A 49 -1.67 -7.32 10.10
N ASN A 50 -2.47 -8.24 9.56
CA ASN A 50 -3.25 -9.20 10.36
C ASN A 50 -2.42 -10.42 10.82
N GLY A 51 -1.11 -10.46 10.55
CA GLY A 51 -0.24 -11.58 10.89
C GLY A 51 -0.43 -12.83 10.02
N ASN A 52 -1.09 -12.69 8.86
CA ASN A 52 -1.27 -13.78 7.91
C ASN A 52 -0.15 -13.74 6.84
N PRO A 53 0.76 -14.73 6.81
CA PRO A 53 1.86 -14.76 5.84
C PRO A 53 1.44 -15.26 4.46
N ASP A 54 0.19 -15.73 4.29
CA ASP A 54 -0.30 -16.29 3.02
C ASP A 54 -0.66 -15.16 2.04
N VAL A 55 0.38 -14.55 1.48
CA VAL A 55 0.30 -13.46 0.51
C VAL A 55 0.32 -13.99 -0.92
N VAL A 56 -0.44 -13.36 -1.81
CA VAL A 56 -0.48 -13.71 -3.23
C VAL A 56 0.84 -13.30 -3.88
N GLN A 57 1.51 -14.22 -4.58
CA GLN A 57 2.68 -13.87 -5.38
C GLN A 57 2.25 -13.13 -6.66
N LEU A 58 2.61 -11.85 -6.76
CA LEU A 58 2.23 -11.00 -7.90
C LEU A 58 3.38 -10.76 -8.90
N GLY A 59 4.62 -11.15 -8.55
CA GLY A 59 5.83 -10.77 -9.31
C GLY A 59 5.90 -11.33 -10.73
N GLU A 60 5.36 -12.53 -10.98
CA GLU A 60 5.32 -13.10 -12.34
C GLU A 60 4.28 -12.42 -13.24
N GLU A 61 3.17 -11.95 -12.65
CA GLU A 61 2.10 -11.27 -13.38
C GLU A 61 2.48 -9.83 -13.75
N THR A 62 3.29 -9.15 -12.93
CA THR A 62 3.65 -7.75 -13.16
C THR A 62 4.95 -7.56 -13.93
N GLN A 63 5.76 -8.62 -14.10
CA GLN A 63 7.13 -8.57 -14.63
C GLN A 63 7.98 -7.43 -14.03
N SER A 64 7.67 -7.02 -12.81
CA SER A 64 8.19 -5.80 -12.22
C SER A 64 8.80 -6.07 -10.85
N GLN A 65 9.90 -5.38 -10.58
CA GLN A 65 10.45 -5.32 -9.23
C GLN A 65 9.80 -4.14 -8.52
N THR A 66 9.06 -4.44 -7.45
CA THR A 66 8.49 -3.42 -6.56
C THR A 66 9.54 -3.08 -5.50
N TYR A 67 9.92 -1.81 -5.48
CA TYR A 67 10.75 -1.25 -4.41
C TYR A 67 9.86 -0.39 -3.52
N PHE A 68 10.25 -0.21 -2.25
CA PHE A 68 9.55 0.71 -1.37
C PHE A 68 10.53 1.60 -0.63
N TYR A 69 10.11 2.83 -0.38
CA TYR A 69 10.81 3.79 0.47
C TYR A 69 9.89 4.15 1.64
N LYS A 70 10.27 3.73 2.85
CA LYS A 70 9.60 4.16 4.09
C LYS A 70 10.23 5.48 4.53
N LYS A 71 9.44 6.56 4.54
CA LYS A 71 9.91 7.84 5.10
C LYS A 71 10.26 7.62 6.59
N PRO A 72 11.41 8.11 7.05
CA PRO A 72 11.76 8.02 8.47
C PRO A 72 10.73 8.81 9.29
N LEU A 73 10.19 8.16 10.32
CA LEU A 73 9.29 8.80 11.27
C LEU A 73 10.08 9.87 12.04
N VAL A 74 9.65 11.12 11.96
CA VAL A 74 10.34 12.26 12.59
C VAL A 74 9.95 12.38 14.07
N GLU A 75 8.79 11.83 14.47
CA GLU A 75 8.28 11.85 15.84
C GLU A 75 7.58 10.51 16.18
N GLU A 76 7.66 10.10 17.45
CA GLU A 76 6.91 8.95 17.99
C GLU A 76 5.40 9.20 17.84
N GLY A 77 4.69 8.31 17.14
CA GLY A 77 3.26 8.46 16.82
C GLY A 77 2.95 9.16 15.51
N ALA A 78 3.95 9.60 14.74
CA ALA A 78 3.74 10.12 13.39
C ALA A 78 3.25 9.01 12.44
N ARG A 79 2.47 9.38 11.42
CA ARG A 79 2.06 8.45 10.36
C ARG A 79 3.28 7.98 9.57
N ALA A 80 3.38 6.67 9.37
CA ALA A 80 4.33 6.09 8.45
C ALA A 80 3.85 6.31 7.02
N GLU A 81 4.72 6.88 6.18
CA GLU A 81 4.49 7.03 4.76
C GLU A 81 5.45 6.11 4.01
N VAL A 82 4.90 5.23 3.17
CA VAL A 82 5.65 4.29 2.33
C VAL A 82 5.32 4.58 0.88
N ILE A 83 6.34 4.92 0.09
CA ILE A 83 6.22 5.14 -1.34
C ILE A 83 6.66 3.87 -2.06
N PHE A 84 5.78 3.27 -2.85
CA PHE A 84 6.09 2.15 -3.71
C PHE A 84 6.58 2.66 -5.06
N TYR A 85 7.63 2.04 -5.59
CA TYR A 85 8.16 2.30 -6.91
C TYR A 85 8.05 1.02 -7.73
N GLU A 86 7.62 1.16 -8.97
CA GLU A 86 7.70 0.09 -9.95
C GLU A 86 8.84 0.40 -10.93
N ARG A 87 9.76 -0.56 -11.10
CA ARG A 87 10.80 -0.48 -12.12
C ARG A 87 10.28 -1.11 -13.41
N ARG A 88 10.07 -0.28 -14.43
CA ARG A 88 9.85 -0.72 -15.81
C ARG A 88 11.10 -0.37 -16.60
N THR A 89 11.74 -1.37 -17.20
CA THR A 89 13.04 -1.26 -17.90
C THR A 89 14.10 -0.51 -17.07
N ASP A 90 14.29 0.78 -17.34
CA ASP A 90 15.42 1.59 -16.86
C ASP A 90 14.99 2.78 -15.98
N VAL A 91 13.69 2.98 -15.75
CA VAL A 91 13.15 4.09 -14.96
C VAL A 91 12.25 3.56 -13.83
N SER A 92 12.54 3.99 -12.61
CA SER A 92 11.67 3.77 -11.45
C SER A 92 10.63 4.89 -11.39
N LYS A 93 9.35 4.54 -11.46
CA LYS A 93 8.24 5.50 -11.28
C LYS A 93 7.53 5.24 -9.95
N PRO A 94 7.12 6.29 -9.21
CA PRO A 94 6.21 6.12 -8.08
C PRO A 94 4.92 5.43 -8.53
N ASN A 95 4.57 4.33 -7.89
CA ASN A 95 3.39 3.53 -8.21
C ASN A 95 2.24 3.78 -7.25
N ALA A 96 2.54 3.82 -5.95
CA ALA A 96 1.53 4.01 -4.92
C ALA A 96 2.12 4.63 -3.65
N LEU A 97 1.25 5.22 -2.85
CA LEU A 97 1.55 5.81 -1.55
C LEU A 97 0.73 5.10 -0.48
N LEU A 98 1.37 4.57 0.56
CA LEU A 98 0.71 4.06 1.74
C LEU A 98 0.98 5.01 2.91
N ASN A 99 -0.09 5.57 3.46
CA ASN A 99 -0.09 6.33 4.69
C ASN A 99 -0.76 5.50 5.77
N ILE A 100 -0.10 5.28 6.90
CA ILE A 100 -0.66 4.47 7.98
C ILE A 100 -0.19 4.97 9.33
N GLU A 101 -0.95 4.76 10.40
CA GLU A 101 -0.52 5.09 11.76
C GLU A 101 0.81 4.41 12.12
N GLY A 102 1.69 5.15 12.80
CA GLY A 102 2.99 4.66 13.23
C GLY A 102 2.86 3.47 14.18
N GLY A 103 3.73 2.46 14.03
CA GLY A 103 3.70 1.22 14.82
C GLY A 103 2.86 0.08 14.20
N LEU A 104 2.14 0.33 13.10
CA LEU A 104 1.36 -0.71 12.40
C LEU A 104 2.13 -1.44 11.28
N LEU A 105 3.36 -0.98 10.98
CA LEU A 105 4.28 -1.58 10.01
C LEU A 105 5.63 -1.84 10.69
N GLU A 106 5.67 -2.86 11.55
CA GLU A 106 6.88 -3.39 12.21
C GLU A 106 7.19 -4.82 11.77
#